data_AF-A0A606L814-F1
#
_entry.id   AF-A0A606L814-F1
#
_cell.length_a   1.000
_cell.length_b   1.000
_cell.length_c   1.000
_cell.angle_alpha   90.00
_cell.angle_beta   90.00
_cell.angle_gamma   90.00
#
_symmetry.space_group_name_H-M   'P 1'
#
loop_
_entity.id
_entity.type
_entity.pdbx_description
1 polymer ?
#
loop_
_entity_poly.entity_id
_entity_poly.type
_entity_poly.pdbx_seq_one_letter_code
_entity_poly.pdbx_strand_id
1 'polypeptide(L)'
;CAYVGTVTVNGSMALPVSGIPFGKWDNNNVSVGFDGANIIVRDINYSGRDDVSASVTMELVIFNNTAPVAGDGITMTNSAGQVTFSTVKRPFVYDQQLTVTDNNQYIGDKYCQIVFTGAQSRRVDGYFNIRKKGVVMSGGNIRSAYNQVVGNYNDNRFDMTFNQNINMPILVLPNMY
;
A
#
# COMPACT_ATOMS: atom_id res chain seq x y z
N CYS A 1 -13.78 -8.21 -7.50
CA CYS A 1 -12.81 -7.15 -7.79
C CYS A 1 -13.52 -5.95 -8.43
N ALA A 2 -13.29 -4.73 -7.97
CA ALA A 2 -13.95 -3.52 -8.49
C ALA A 2 -13.14 -2.79 -9.57
N TYR A 3 -11.82 -2.93 -9.55
CA TYR A 3 -10.92 -2.33 -10.53
C TYR A 3 -9.68 -3.22 -10.70
N VAL A 4 -9.23 -3.36 -11.95
CA VAL A 4 -7.90 -3.87 -12.28
C VAL A 4 -7.33 -3.07 -13.43
N GLY A 5 -6.07 -2.68 -13.32
CA GLY A 5 -5.34 -2.06 -14.41
C GLY A 5 -3.91 -1.71 -14.01
N THR A 6 -3.15 -1.24 -14.98
CA THR A 6 -1.85 -0.63 -14.75
C THR A 6 -2.03 0.87 -14.63
N VAL A 7 -1.45 1.46 -13.59
CA VAL A 7 -1.49 2.91 -13.34
C VAL A 7 -0.07 3.44 -13.17
N THR A 8 0.14 4.70 -13.54
CA THR A 8 1.35 5.43 -13.17
C THR A 8 0.96 6.52 -12.19
N VAL A 9 1.56 6.49 -11.01
CA VAL A 9 1.27 7.44 -9.93
C VAL A 9 2.44 8.40 -9.80
N ASN A 10 2.18 9.69 -10.03
CA ASN A 10 3.16 10.78 -9.91
C ASN A 10 2.88 11.57 -8.63
N GLY A 11 3.56 11.22 -7.54
CA GLY A 11 3.39 11.83 -6.22
C GLY A 11 2.11 11.39 -5.49
N SER A 12 0.94 11.53 -6.11
CA SER A 12 -0.32 11.04 -5.54
C SER A 12 -1.38 10.77 -6.60
N MET A 13 -2.28 9.83 -6.33
CA MET A 13 -3.41 9.52 -7.20
C MET A 13 -4.62 9.11 -6.37
N ALA A 14 -5.79 9.72 -6.62
CA ALA A 14 -7.05 9.28 -6.04
C ALA A 14 -7.41 7.88 -6.55
N LEU A 15 -8.01 7.04 -5.71
CA LEU A 15 -8.47 5.74 -6.19
C LEU A 15 -9.55 5.89 -7.27
N PRO A 16 -9.46 5.17 -8.40
CA PRO A 16 -10.46 5.24 -9.47
C PRO A 16 -11.83 4.70 -9.02
N VAL A 17 -11.85 3.82 -8.02
CA VAL A 17 -13.05 3.33 -7.34
C VAL A 17 -12.76 3.17 -5.84
N SER A 18 -13.76 3.37 -5.00
CA SER A 18 -13.62 3.14 -3.56
C SER A 18 -13.40 1.66 -3.25
N GLY A 19 -12.50 1.38 -2.29
CA GLY A 19 -12.19 0.04 -1.83
C GLY A 19 -10.81 -0.06 -1.18
N ILE A 20 -10.33 -1.29 -1.03
CA ILE A 20 -9.01 -1.62 -0.49
C ILE A 20 -8.06 -1.86 -1.68
N PRO A 21 -7.01 -1.03 -1.85
CA PRO A 21 -6.07 -1.18 -2.95
C PRO A 21 -4.96 -2.19 -2.64
N PHE A 22 -4.60 -2.95 -3.66
CA PHE A 22 -3.45 -3.84 -3.67
C PHE A 22 -2.62 -3.54 -4.91
N GLY A 23 -1.30 -3.47 -4.73
CA GLY A 23 -0.38 -3.06 -5.77
C GLY A 23 0.74 -4.07 -5.97
N LYS A 24 1.30 -4.05 -7.18
CA LYS A 24 2.53 -4.74 -7.53
C LYS A 24 3.40 -3.83 -8.40
N TRP A 25 4.63 -3.58 -7.98
CA TRP A 25 5.59 -2.69 -8.64
C TRP A 25 7.04 -3.11 -8.31
N ASP A 26 8.02 -2.53 -8.99
CA ASP A 26 9.44 -2.78 -8.68
C ASP A 26 10.23 -1.47 -8.73
N ASN A 27 10.48 -0.90 -7.55
CA ASN A 27 11.34 0.26 -7.39
C ASN A 27 11.83 0.40 -5.95
N ASN A 28 13.12 0.10 -5.71
CA ASN A 28 13.72 0.16 -4.37
C ASN A 28 13.81 1.59 -3.79
N ASN A 29 13.63 2.62 -4.62
CA ASN A 29 13.77 4.02 -4.22
C ASN A 29 12.41 4.69 -3.92
N VAL A 30 11.30 3.97 -4.05
CA VAL A 30 9.96 4.52 -3.94
C VAL A 30 9.18 3.84 -2.83
N SER A 31 8.66 4.65 -1.92
CA SER A 31 7.67 4.21 -0.94
C SER A 31 6.26 4.57 -1.40
N VAL A 32 5.34 3.63 -1.23
CA VAL A 32 3.93 3.75 -1.57
C VAL A 32 3.08 3.56 -0.31
N GLY A 33 2.20 4.50 -0.03
CA GLY A 33 1.23 4.43 1.07
C GLY A 33 -0.20 4.73 0.58
N PHE A 34 -1.17 4.53 1.45
CA PHE A 34 -2.57 4.85 1.18
C PHE A 34 -3.17 5.59 2.38
N ASP A 35 -3.76 6.76 2.14
CA ASP A 35 -4.29 7.64 3.21
C ASP A 35 -5.80 7.45 3.48
N GLY A 36 -6.45 6.51 2.79
CA GLY A 36 -7.88 6.29 2.83
C GLY A 36 -8.63 6.81 1.60
N ALA A 37 -8.01 7.67 0.78
CA ALA A 37 -8.56 8.17 -0.47
C ALA A 37 -7.56 8.15 -1.64
N ASN A 38 -6.29 8.41 -1.35
CA ASN A 38 -5.21 8.55 -2.32
C ASN A 38 -4.07 7.56 -2.05
N ILE A 39 -3.53 7.02 -3.13
CA ILE A 39 -2.20 6.41 -3.14
C ILE A 39 -1.17 7.55 -3.09
N ILE A 40 -0.22 7.46 -2.17
CA ILE A 40 0.83 8.46 -1.92
C ILE A 40 2.19 7.85 -2.25
N VAL A 41 2.95 8.51 -3.12
CA VAL A 41 4.22 8.02 -3.66
C VAL A 41 5.32 9.02 -3.36
N ARG A 42 6.36 8.58 -2.65
CA ARG A 42 7.47 9.43 -2.18
C ARG A 42 8.82 8.80 -2.46
N ASP A 43 9.80 9.66 -2.73
CA ASP A 43 11.21 9.26 -2.84
C ASP A 43 11.77 9.01 -1.44
N ILE A 44 12.41 7.85 -1.24
CA ILE A 44 13.00 7.49 0.05
C ILE A 44 14.47 7.94 0.18
N ASN A 45 15.10 8.35 -0.92
CA ASN A 45 16.50 8.78 -0.95
C ASN A 45 16.64 10.27 -0.58
N TYR A 46 15.56 11.04 -0.64
CA TYR A 46 15.59 12.43 -0.23
C TYR A 46 15.92 12.56 1.26
N SER A 47 16.93 13.39 1.56
CA SER A 47 17.46 13.55 2.92
C SER A 47 17.00 14.82 3.64
N GLY A 48 16.23 15.68 2.97
CA GLY A 48 15.73 16.93 3.55
C GLY A 48 14.53 16.74 4.48
N ARG A 49 13.97 17.87 4.93
CA ARG A 49 12.81 17.91 5.86
C ARG A 49 11.46 17.83 5.15
N ASP A 50 11.42 18.09 3.85
CA ASP A 50 10.19 18.10 3.05
C ASP A 50 9.84 16.72 2.47
N ASP A 51 8.71 16.65 1.79
CA ASP A 51 8.33 15.53 0.95
C ASP A 51 8.73 15.78 -0.50
N VAL A 52 9.49 14.84 -1.07
CA VAL A 52 9.74 14.79 -2.50
C VAL A 52 8.86 13.71 -3.11
N SER A 53 8.06 14.12 -4.09
CA SER A 53 7.24 13.20 -4.86
C SER A 53 8.11 12.31 -5.75
N ALA A 54 7.73 11.05 -5.88
CA ALA A 54 8.32 10.13 -6.85
C ALA A 54 7.27 9.63 -7.83
N SER A 55 7.71 8.88 -8.85
CA SER A 55 6.85 8.24 -9.82
C SER A 55 7.06 6.73 -9.81
N VAL A 56 5.97 5.98 -9.91
CA VAL A 56 6.02 4.53 -10.10
C VAL A 56 4.84 4.06 -10.95
N THR A 57 5.13 3.14 -11.86
CA THR A 57 4.11 2.37 -12.58
C THR A 57 3.85 1.08 -11.80
N MET A 58 2.58 0.79 -11.52
CA MET A 58 2.16 -0.37 -10.76
C MET A 58 0.96 -1.05 -11.39
N GLU A 59 0.88 -2.37 -11.26
CA GLU A 59 -0.39 -3.07 -11.39
C GLU A 59 -1.21 -2.81 -10.13
N LEU A 60 -2.46 -2.39 -10.30
CA LEU A 60 -3.37 -2.02 -9.23
C LEU A 60 -4.65 -2.85 -9.32
N VAL A 61 -5.03 -3.46 -8.21
CA VAL A 61 -6.32 -4.12 -8.04
C VAL A 61 -7.04 -3.55 -6.82
N ILE A 62 -8.34 -3.30 -6.94
CA ILE A 62 -9.14 -2.74 -5.85
C ILE A 62 -10.32 -3.67 -5.57
N PHE A 63 -10.52 -4.01 -4.31
CA PHE A 63 -11.66 -4.78 -3.84
C PHE A 63 -12.58 -3.93 -2.96
N ASN A 64 -13.88 -4.11 -3.11
CA ASN A 64 -14.88 -3.46 -2.28
C ASN A 64 -16.07 -4.41 -2.03
N ASN A 65 -17.00 -3.98 -1.19
CA ASN A 65 -18.15 -4.78 -0.76
C ASN A 65 -19.37 -4.64 -1.69
N THR A 66 -19.17 -4.30 -2.97
CA THR A 66 -20.28 -4.35 -3.95
C THR A 66 -20.74 -5.80 -4.12
N ALA A 67 -22.03 -6.04 -3.92
CA ALA A 67 -22.62 -7.36 -4.07
C ALA A 67 -22.29 -7.97 -5.45
N PRO A 68 -21.95 -9.26 -5.52
CA PRO A 68 -21.73 -9.93 -6.79
C PRO A 68 -23.03 -9.97 -7.59
N VAL A 69 -22.90 -9.98 -8.92
CA VAL A 69 -24.02 -10.12 -9.85
C VAL A 69 -23.91 -11.45 -10.59
N ALA A 70 -25.05 -12.06 -10.90
CA ALA A 70 -25.09 -13.25 -11.73
C ALA A 70 -24.65 -12.90 -13.16
N GLY A 71 -24.09 -13.88 -13.86
CA GLY A 71 -23.68 -13.76 -15.25
C GLY A 71 -22.86 -14.95 -15.69
N ASP A 72 -22.18 -14.81 -16.83
CA ASP A 72 -21.38 -15.88 -17.43
C ASP A 72 -20.25 -16.31 -16.50
N GLY A 73 -20.20 -17.62 -16.19
CA GLY A 73 -19.23 -18.22 -15.28
C GLY A 73 -19.90 -18.96 -14.11
N ILE A 74 -19.16 -19.10 -13.01
CA ILE A 74 -19.67 -19.74 -11.78
C ILE A 74 -20.40 -18.68 -10.96
N THR A 75 -21.69 -18.94 -10.69
CA THR A 75 -22.53 -18.15 -9.79
C THR A 75 -23.07 -19.05 -8.69
N MET A 76 -23.00 -18.60 -7.44
CA MET A 76 -23.63 -19.28 -6.31
C MET A 76 -24.69 -18.37 -5.69
N THR A 77 -25.85 -18.93 -5.39
CA THR A 77 -26.97 -18.21 -4.77
C THR A 77 -27.34 -18.85 -3.44
N ASN A 78 -27.72 -18.03 -2.46
CA ASN A 78 -28.29 -18.54 -1.21
C ASN A 78 -29.77 -18.95 -1.39
N SER A 79 -30.38 -19.50 -0.33
CA SER A 79 -31.79 -19.92 -0.33
C SER A 79 -32.79 -18.76 -0.52
N ALA A 80 -32.36 -17.51 -0.33
CA ALA A 80 -33.14 -16.30 -0.58
C ALA A 80 -32.98 -15.77 -2.03
N GLY A 81 -32.24 -16.48 -2.89
CA GLY A 81 -31.99 -16.08 -4.28
C GLY A 81 -30.95 -14.98 -4.46
N GLN A 82 -30.24 -14.57 -3.41
CA GLN A 82 -29.18 -13.58 -3.50
C GLN A 82 -27.89 -14.23 -4.01
N VAL A 83 -27.18 -13.57 -4.93
CA VAL A 83 -25.87 -14.01 -5.38
C VAL A 83 -24.86 -13.80 -4.25
N THR A 84 -24.20 -14.87 -3.83
CA THR A 84 -23.19 -14.85 -2.76
C THR A 84 -21.77 -14.99 -3.30
N PHE A 85 -21.62 -15.53 -4.50
CA PHE A 85 -20.35 -15.65 -5.21
C PHE A 85 -20.58 -15.57 -6.72
N SER A 86 -19.68 -14.92 -7.44
CA SER A 86 -19.71 -14.82 -8.90
C SER A 86 -18.31 -14.65 -9.45
N THR A 87 -18.00 -15.34 -10.54
CA THR A 87 -16.74 -15.17 -11.29
C THR A 87 -16.82 -14.14 -12.42
N VAL A 88 -17.96 -13.44 -12.56
CA VAL A 88 -18.12 -12.35 -13.55
C VAL A 88 -17.05 -11.27 -13.36
N LYS A 89 -16.61 -11.06 -12.12
CA LYS A 89 -15.44 -10.24 -11.76
C LYS A 89 -14.42 -11.13 -11.07
N ARG A 90 -13.12 -10.79 -11.20
CA ARG A 90 -12.04 -11.52 -10.53
C ARG A 90 -12.33 -11.67 -9.02
N PRO A 91 -12.31 -12.89 -8.47
CA PRO A 91 -12.57 -13.13 -7.05
C PRO A 91 -11.41 -12.60 -6.21
N PHE A 92 -11.69 -12.34 -4.92
CA PHE A 92 -10.62 -12.08 -3.96
C PHE A 92 -9.97 -13.41 -3.58
N VAL A 93 -8.69 -13.59 -3.91
CA VAL A 93 -7.93 -14.79 -3.57
C VAL A 93 -6.88 -14.42 -2.53
N TYR A 94 -6.98 -15.04 -1.36
CA TYR A 94 -6.02 -14.86 -0.28
C TYR A 94 -4.85 -15.83 -0.44
N ASP A 95 -3.63 -15.35 -0.23
CA ASP A 95 -2.42 -16.18 -0.20
C ASP A 95 -1.79 -16.18 1.20
N GLN A 96 -1.34 -15.02 1.70
CA GLN A 96 -0.70 -14.92 3.01
C GLN A 96 -0.93 -13.57 3.71
N GLN A 97 -0.64 -13.57 5.02
CA GLN A 97 -0.50 -12.37 5.84
C GLN A 97 0.97 -12.19 6.22
N LEU A 98 1.44 -10.94 6.29
CA LEU A 98 2.73 -10.64 6.91
C LEU A 98 2.72 -9.29 7.64
N THR A 99 3.42 -9.23 8.76
CA THR A 99 3.75 -7.95 9.42
C THR A 99 4.95 -7.35 8.72
N VAL A 100 4.78 -6.18 8.10
CA VAL A 100 5.85 -5.50 7.34
C VAL A 100 6.90 -4.96 8.31
N THR A 101 8.16 -5.26 8.01
CA THR A 101 9.34 -4.83 8.78
C THR A 101 10.23 -3.92 7.95
N ASP A 102 11.31 -3.40 8.54
CA ASP A 102 12.28 -2.57 7.81
C ASP A 102 13.22 -3.40 6.92
N ASN A 103 13.23 -4.71 7.14
CA ASN A 103 13.99 -5.67 6.38
C ASN A 103 13.17 -6.16 5.19
N ASN A 104 13.88 -6.51 4.10
CA ASN A 104 13.27 -7.13 2.94
C ASN A 104 12.61 -8.47 3.32
N GLN A 105 11.33 -8.60 2.98
CA GLN A 105 10.54 -9.81 3.14
C GLN A 105 10.06 -10.25 1.75
N TYR A 106 10.52 -11.42 1.32
CA TYR A 106 10.19 -11.95 0.00
C TYR A 106 8.73 -12.39 -0.08
N ILE A 107 8.01 -11.89 -1.09
CA ILE A 107 6.64 -12.31 -1.42
C ILE A 107 6.51 -12.80 -2.87
N GLY A 108 7.56 -12.66 -3.68
CA GLY A 108 7.57 -13.05 -5.10
C GLY A 108 6.76 -12.10 -5.98
N ASP A 109 6.30 -12.59 -7.13
CA ASP A 109 5.47 -11.84 -8.09
C ASP A 109 4.00 -11.81 -7.63
N LYS A 110 3.75 -11.21 -6.46
CA LYS A 110 2.45 -11.14 -5.79
C LYS A 110 2.05 -9.69 -5.52
N TYR A 111 0.75 -9.44 -5.38
CA TYR A 111 0.25 -8.14 -4.96
C TYR A 111 0.34 -8.01 -3.43
N CYS A 112 0.71 -6.84 -2.93
CA CYS A 112 0.60 -6.50 -1.52
C CYS A 112 -0.46 -5.41 -1.30
N GLN A 113 -1.13 -5.44 -0.16
CA GLN A 113 -2.02 -4.36 0.25
C GLN A 113 -1.26 -3.04 0.36
N ILE A 114 -1.77 -1.96 -0.24
CA ILE A 114 -1.16 -0.63 -0.15
C ILE A 114 -1.71 0.07 1.09
N VAL A 115 -0.83 0.32 2.06
CA VAL A 115 -1.16 0.97 3.33
C VAL A 115 0.03 1.76 3.86
N PHE A 116 -0.21 2.65 4.83
CA PHE A 116 0.87 3.08 5.70
C PHE A 116 1.18 2.00 6.74
N THR A 117 2.46 1.72 6.92
CA THR A 117 3.00 0.60 7.71
C THR A 117 3.55 1.03 9.06
N GLY A 118 3.60 2.32 9.36
CA GLY A 118 4.21 2.83 10.59
C GLY A 118 4.49 4.32 10.58
N ALA A 119 5.31 4.73 11.54
CA ALA A 119 5.86 6.06 11.62
C ALA A 119 7.27 6.02 12.19
N GLN A 120 8.08 6.99 11.82
CA GLN A 120 9.41 7.17 12.36
C GLN A 120 9.78 8.64 12.39
N SER A 121 10.72 8.98 13.27
CA SER A 121 11.38 10.27 13.25
C SER A 121 12.81 10.12 12.74
N ARG A 122 13.26 11.16 12.03
CA ARG A 122 14.66 11.31 11.62
C ARG A 122 15.14 12.68 12.05
N ARG A 123 16.35 12.76 12.60
CA ARG A 123 16.99 14.05 12.86
C ARG A 123 17.58 14.60 11.56
N VAL A 124 17.14 15.78 11.15
CA VAL A 124 17.58 16.48 9.93
C VAL A 124 17.73 17.96 10.28
N ASP A 125 18.94 18.51 10.14
CA ASP A 125 19.25 19.94 10.32
C ASP A 125 18.75 20.57 11.64
N GLY A 126 18.83 19.83 12.74
CA GLY A 126 18.38 20.31 14.06
C GLY A 126 16.86 20.18 14.29
N TYR A 127 16.19 19.35 13.49
CA TYR A 127 14.76 19.06 13.63
C TYR A 127 14.52 17.55 13.69
N PHE A 128 13.55 17.14 14.50
CA PHE A 128 12.90 15.85 14.40
C PHE A 128 11.81 15.92 13.33
N ASN A 129 12.13 15.34 12.17
CA ASN A 129 11.22 15.21 11.05
C ASN A 129 10.46 13.89 11.17
N ILE A 130 9.16 13.97 11.46
CA ILE A 130 8.29 12.83 11.66
C ILE A 130 7.63 12.46 10.34
N ARG A 131 7.74 11.18 9.97
CA ARG A 131 7.20 10.64 8.72
C ARG A 131 6.34 9.42 8.98
N LYS A 132 5.27 9.28 8.21
CA LYS A 132 4.62 7.99 7.99
C LYS A 132 5.58 7.07 7.24
N LYS A 133 5.38 5.77 7.41
CA LYS A 133 6.07 4.74 6.64
C LYS A 133 5.09 4.09 5.68
N GLY A 134 5.56 3.80 4.47
CA GLY A 134 4.82 3.06 3.46
C GLY A 134 5.58 1.81 3.03
N VAL A 135 5.05 1.12 2.02
CA VAL A 135 5.65 -0.09 1.45
C VAL A 135 6.64 0.30 0.35
N VAL A 136 7.84 -0.27 0.39
CA VAL A 136 8.76 -0.32 -0.74
C VAL A 136 8.71 -1.73 -1.28
N MET A 137 8.53 -1.88 -2.60
CA MET A 137 8.57 -3.17 -3.28
C MET A 137 9.71 -3.17 -4.28
N SER A 138 10.61 -4.15 -4.21
CA SER A 138 11.63 -4.34 -5.23
C SER A 138 12.17 -5.77 -5.29
N GLY A 139 12.37 -6.28 -6.51
CA GLY A 139 12.89 -7.64 -6.73
C GLY A 139 12.07 -8.72 -6.01
N GLY A 140 10.74 -8.59 -5.96
CA GLY A 140 9.83 -9.51 -5.27
C GLY A 140 9.87 -9.43 -3.74
N ASN A 141 10.59 -8.47 -3.17
CA ASN A 141 10.63 -8.20 -1.74
C ASN A 141 9.80 -6.97 -1.40
N ILE A 142 9.25 -6.94 -0.19
CA ILE A 142 8.68 -5.75 0.40
C ILE A 142 9.33 -5.39 1.72
N ARG A 143 9.34 -4.09 2.06
CA ARG A 143 9.75 -3.58 3.38
C ARG A 143 9.06 -2.25 3.68
N SER A 144 9.10 -1.86 4.94
CA SER A 144 8.63 -0.59 5.46
C SER A 144 9.72 0.48 5.31
N ALA A 145 9.40 1.65 4.76
CA ALA A 145 10.35 2.76 4.62
C ALA A 145 9.67 4.12 4.68
N TYR A 146 10.47 5.19 4.74
CA TYR A 146 10.02 6.59 4.78
C TYR A 146 9.01 6.90 3.68
N ASN A 147 7.96 7.64 4.03
CA ASN A 147 7.01 8.19 3.09
C ASN A 147 6.74 9.66 3.50
N GLN A 148 5.45 10.02 3.64
CA GLN A 148 4.96 11.36 3.88
C GLN A 148 5.37 11.96 5.25
N VAL A 149 5.83 13.22 5.25
CA VAL A 149 6.06 14.04 6.45
C VAL A 149 4.73 14.41 7.10
N VAL A 150 4.69 14.32 8.44
CA VAL A 150 3.53 14.70 9.26
C VAL A 150 3.88 15.68 10.38
N GLY A 151 5.16 15.94 10.61
CA GLY A 151 5.60 16.88 11.64
C GLY A 151 7.07 17.26 11.51
N ASN A 152 7.38 18.48 11.94
CA ASN A 152 8.73 19.05 11.94
C ASN A 152 8.92 19.82 13.25
N TYR A 153 9.72 19.27 14.16
CA TYR A 153 9.89 19.84 15.50
C TYR A 153 11.35 20.17 15.75
N ASN A 154 11.64 21.39 16.23
CA ASN A 154 12.99 21.79 16.59
C ASN A 154 13.50 20.91 17.73
N ASP A 155 14.78 20.54 17.69
CA ASP A 155 15.41 19.60 18.62
C ASP A 155 15.75 20.18 20.01
N ASN A 156 14.92 21.10 20.52
CA ASN A 156 15.08 21.96 21.71
C ASN A 156 15.29 21.19 23.03
N ARG A 157 16.34 20.38 23.11
CA ARG A 157 16.78 19.51 24.22
C ARG A 157 15.82 18.40 24.63
N PHE A 158 14.95 17.94 23.74
CA PHE A 158 14.12 16.75 23.93
C PHE A 158 14.39 15.75 22.81
N ASP A 159 14.37 14.45 23.12
CA ASP A 159 14.57 13.39 22.13
C ASP A 159 13.21 12.86 21.65
N MET A 160 12.98 12.94 20.33
CA MET A 160 11.82 12.33 19.69
C MET A 160 12.23 11.17 18.78
N THR A 161 13.38 10.54 18.98
CA THR A 161 13.84 9.43 18.14
C THR A 161 12.94 8.21 18.33
N PHE A 162 12.30 7.78 17.24
CA PHE A 162 11.57 6.51 17.21
C PHE A 162 11.53 5.96 15.80
N ASN A 163 11.40 4.64 15.71
CA ASN A 163 11.13 3.95 14.47
C ASN A 163 10.17 2.80 14.75
N GLN A 164 8.91 2.97 14.37
CA GLN A 164 7.85 2.04 14.73
C GLN A 164 7.10 1.58 13.48
N ASN A 165 7.06 0.26 13.28
CA ASN A 165 6.10 -0.36 12.39
C ASN A 165 4.84 -0.71 13.19
N ILE A 166 3.68 -0.55 12.57
CA ILE A 166 2.40 -1.00 13.14
C ILE A 166 2.38 -2.52 13.04
N ASN A 167 2.06 -3.20 14.13
CA ASN A 167 1.94 -4.66 14.16
C ASN A 167 0.62 -5.16 13.55
N MET A 168 0.20 -4.55 12.43
CA MET A 168 -0.98 -4.96 11.68
C MET A 168 -0.49 -5.74 10.46
N PRO A 169 -0.91 -7.02 10.31
CA PRO A 169 -0.55 -7.77 9.14
C PRO A 169 -1.19 -7.15 7.89
N ILE A 170 -0.42 -7.06 6.82
CA ILE A 170 -0.95 -6.76 5.50
C ILE A 170 -1.33 -8.05 4.78
N LEU A 171 -2.27 -7.93 3.85
CA LEU A 171 -2.67 -9.03 2.99
C LEU A 171 -1.82 -9.08 1.71
N VAL A 172 -1.44 -10.29 1.30
CA VAL A 172 -0.79 -10.57 0.02
C VAL A 172 -1.72 -11.45 -0.81
N LEU A 173 -1.83 -11.11 -2.09
CA LEU A 173 -2.68 -11.82 -3.05
C LEU A 173 -1.80 -12.44 -4.15
N PRO A 174 -2.15 -13.62 -4.67
CA PRO A 174 -1.46 -14.18 -5.82
C PRO A 174 -1.69 -13.30 -7.06
N ASN A 175 -0.97 -13.61 -8.14
CA ASN A 175 -1.17 -12.92 -9.41
C ASN A 175 -2.61 -13.12 -9.92
N MET A 176 -3.18 -12.10 -10.58
CA MET A 176 -4.57 -12.02 -10.98
C MET A 176 -4.66 -12.14 -12.50
N TYR A 177 -5.09 -13.31 -12.99
CA TYR A 177 -5.31 -13.59 -14.42
C TYR A 177 -6.60 -12.95 -14.95
#